data_AF-A0A257QYS2-F1
#
_entry.id   AF-A0A257QYS2-F1
#
_cell.length_a   1.000
_cell.length_b   1.000
_cell.length_c   1.000
_cell.angle_alpha   90.00
_cell.angle_beta   90.00
_cell.angle_gamma   90.00
#
_symmetry.space_group_name_H-M   'P 1'
#
loop_
_entity.id
_entity.type
_entity.pdbx_description
1 polymer ?
#
loop_
_entity_poly.entity_id
_entity_poly.type
_entity_poly.pdbx_seq_one_letter_code
_entity_poly.pdbx_strand_id
1 'polypeptide(L)'
;MFLSFTLFILRVVQPVWHGIAIPVPYYVTIQSISMLLIALVMGRRPSKRETPVHAGILAANQFLFAIIIITGAYFLMTEIIDFSLVSPMQLSPLTIMPIYVLIALAELLLSPVGLSTVTVLSSRHKVSTMMGVFFVSLGVGGFLSGKLAALTAIPNGDNQTLVALKLAYSASFHRLFVILCVILGVTVVINYIIRTLCRSPHPA
;
A
#
# COMPACT_ATOMS: atom_id res chain seq x y z
N MET A 1 -9.17 0.03 -1.24
CA MET A 1 -8.05 0.71 -1.93
C MET A 1 -8.06 0.47 -3.45
N PHE A 2 -8.17 -0.78 -3.89
CA PHE A 2 -8.10 -1.15 -5.31
C PHE A 2 -9.17 -0.49 -6.21
N LEU A 3 -10.42 -0.35 -5.73
CA LEU A 3 -11.54 0.12 -6.54
C LEU A 3 -11.42 1.59 -6.98
N SER A 4 -11.02 2.50 -6.08
CA SER A 4 -10.93 3.92 -6.42
C SER A 4 -9.78 4.21 -7.37
N PHE A 5 -8.67 3.48 -7.24
CA PHE A 5 -7.53 3.60 -8.15
C PHE A 5 -7.82 3.03 -9.54
N THR A 6 -8.49 1.87 -9.62
CA THR A 6 -8.89 1.31 -10.92
C THR A 6 -9.93 2.18 -11.63
N LEU A 7 -10.89 2.76 -10.91
CA LEU A 7 -11.85 3.71 -11.47
C LEU A 7 -11.18 5.02 -11.92
N PHE A 8 -10.15 5.47 -11.22
CA PHE A 8 -9.34 6.61 -11.66
C PHE A 8 -8.66 6.33 -13.00
N ILE A 9 -8.00 5.17 -13.15
CA ILE A 9 -7.36 4.78 -14.41
C ILE A 9 -8.40 4.68 -15.53
N LEU A 10 -9.54 4.06 -15.25
CA LEU A 10 -10.60 3.89 -16.25
C LEU A 10 -11.11 5.20 -16.83
N ARG A 11 -11.15 6.27 -16.01
CA ARG A 11 -11.77 7.54 -16.41
C ARG A 11 -10.79 8.65 -16.77
N VAL A 12 -9.55 8.62 -16.29
CA VAL A 12 -8.58 9.73 -16.42
C VAL A 12 -7.38 9.37 -17.30
N VAL A 13 -7.07 8.09 -17.46
CA VAL A 13 -5.90 7.61 -18.21
C VAL A 13 -6.31 7.22 -19.63
N GLN A 14 -5.44 7.48 -20.60
CA GLN A 14 -5.67 7.08 -21.98
C GLN A 14 -5.73 5.55 -22.09
N PRO A 15 -6.79 4.97 -22.67
CA PRO A 15 -6.93 3.53 -22.79
C PRO A 15 -6.12 2.94 -23.96
N VAL A 16 -5.45 3.77 -24.77
CA VAL A 16 -4.68 3.33 -25.94
C VAL A 16 -3.24 3.77 -25.80
N TRP A 17 -2.32 2.83 -25.98
CA TRP A 17 -0.88 3.09 -26.04
C TRP A 17 -0.34 2.55 -27.36
N HIS A 18 0.21 3.41 -28.21
CA HIS A 18 0.72 3.05 -29.55
C HIS A 18 -0.27 2.23 -30.42
N GLY A 19 -1.56 2.56 -30.36
CA GLY A 19 -2.61 1.88 -31.14
C GLY A 19 -3.11 0.56 -30.53
N ILE A 20 -2.50 0.09 -29.44
CA ILE A 20 -2.96 -1.08 -28.69
C ILE A 20 -3.82 -0.60 -27.53
N ALA A 21 -5.05 -1.11 -27.43
CA ALA A 21 -5.90 -0.87 -26.27
C ALA A 21 -5.29 -1.56 -25.04
N ILE A 22 -5.07 -0.82 -23.96
CA ILE A 22 -4.63 -1.31 -22.65
C ILE A 22 -5.82 -1.25 -21.70
N PRO A 23 -6.52 -2.38 -21.48
CA PRO A 23 -7.56 -2.46 -20.46
C PRO A 23 -6.98 -2.23 -19.06
N VAL A 24 -7.78 -1.63 -18.17
CA VAL A 24 -7.41 -1.35 -16.77
C VAL A 24 -6.86 -2.59 -16.02
N PRO A 25 -7.40 -3.83 -16.20
CA PRO A 25 -6.85 -5.01 -15.55
C PRO A 25 -5.36 -5.28 -15.83
N TYR A 26 -4.80 -4.80 -16.95
CA TYR A 26 -3.39 -5.01 -17.28
C TYR A 26 -2.46 -4.24 -16.34
N TYR A 27 -2.90 -3.17 -15.69
CA TYR A 27 -2.06 -2.49 -14.70
C TYR A 27 -1.83 -3.33 -13.44
N VAL A 28 -2.77 -4.23 -13.12
CA VAL A 28 -2.63 -5.18 -12.02
C VAL A 28 -1.54 -6.21 -12.31
N THR A 29 -1.37 -6.60 -13.57
CA THR A 29 -0.31 -7.55 -13.94
C THR A 29 1.08 -6.92 -13.78
N ILE A 30 1.21 -5.62 -14.01
CA ILE A 30 2.45 -4.86 -13.73
C ILE A 30 2.80 -4.94 -12.25
N GLN A 31 1.81 -4.82 -11.35
CA GLN A 31 2.01 -5.00 -9.91
C GLN A 31 2.57 -6.39 -9.60
N SER A 32 1.94 -7.44 -10.13
CA SER A 32 2.36 -8.83 -9.92
C SER A 32 3.76 -9.14 -10.48
N ILE A 33 4.08 -8.65 -11.68
CA ILE A 33 5.41 -8.80 -12.29
C ILE A 33 6.45 -8.07 -11.46
N SER A 34 6.16 -6.86 -11.01
CA SER A 34 7.05 -6.07 -10.14
C SER A 34 7.32 -6.80 -8.83
N MET A 35 6.29 -7.37 -8.19
CA MET A 35 6.46 -8.20 -7.00
C MET A 35 7.39 -9.39 -7.26
N LEU A 36 7.24 -10.09 -8.39
CA LEU A 36 8.09 -11.23 -8.73
C LEU A 36 9.56 -10.80 -8.93
N LEU A 37 9.80 -9.72 -9.67
CA LEU A 37 11.15 -9.20 -9.90
C LEU A 37 11.82 -8.73 -8.60
N ILE A 38 11.10 -7.96 -7.79
CA ILE A 38 11.61 -7.45 -6.52
C ILE A 38 11.85 -8.63 -5.54
N ALA A 39 10.94 -9.60 -5.48
CA ALA A 39 11.09 -10.79 -4.65
C ALA A 39 12.32 -11.61 -5.06
N LEU A 40 12.57 -11.79 -6.36
CA LEU A 40 13.76 -12.47 -6.85
C LEU A 40 15.05 -11.73 -6.46
N VAL A 41 15.04 -10.40 -6.50
CA VAL A 41 16.19 -9.58 -6.09
C VAL A 41 16.41 -9.68 -4.57
N MET A 42 15.35 -9.62 -3.77
CA MET A 42 15.43 -9.68 -2.31
C MET A 42 15.77 -11.09 -1.80
N GLY A 43 15.23 -12.13 -2.43
CA GLY A 43 15.39 -13.54 -2.04
C GLY A 43 16.80 -14.10 -2.26
N ARG A 44 17.65 -13.41 -3.03
CA ARG A 44 19.07 -13.77 -3.21
C ARG A 44 19.95 -13.45 -2.00
N ARG A 45 19.43 -12.72 -1.01
CA ARG A 45 20.20 -12.36 0.18
C ARG A 45 20.22 -13.54 1.17
N PRO A 46 21.40 -13.95 1.67
CA PRO A 46 21.49 -15.04 2.64
C PRO A 46 20.75 -14.66 3.92
N SER A 47 19.80 -15.49 4.33
CA SER A 47 19.03 -15.30 5.56
C SER A 47 19.87 -15.72 6.76
N LYS A 48 20.18 -14.76 7.65
CA LYS A 48 20.80 -15.07 8.94
C LYS A 48 19.72 -15.48 9.93
N ARG A 49 20.00 -16.52 10.72
CA ARG A 49 19.10 -16.97 11.79
C ARG A 49 19.10 -15.94 12.91
N GLU A 50 18.07 -15.10 12.96
CA GLU A 50 17.94 -14.06 13.97
C GLU A 50 17.27 -14.59 15.25
N THR A 51 17.63 -14.01 16.40
CA THR A 51 16.96 -14.29 17.68
C THR A 51 15.52 -13.74 17.64
N PRO A 52 14.58 -14.30 18.42
CA PRO A 52 13.17 -13.86 18.40
C PRO A 52 12.99 -12.36 18.70
N VAL A 53 13.86 -11.79 19.53
CA VAL A 53 13.87 -10.34 19.83
C VAL A 53 14.29 -9.51 18.61
N HIS A 54 15.31 -9.95 17.88
CA HIS A 54 15.77 -9.27 16.67
C HIS A 54 14.76 -9.40 15.53
N ALA A 55 14.11 -10.56 15.40
CA ALA A 55 13.03 -10.79 14.45
C ALA A 55 11.84 -9.84 14.67
N GLY A 56 11.48 -9.55 15.92
CA GLY A 56 10.43 -8.56 16.24
C GLY A 56 10.79 -7.14 15.82
N ILE A 57 12.04 -6.71 16.03
CA ILE A 57 12.52 -5.38 15.61
C ILE A 57 12.59 -5.29 14.08
N LEU A 58 13.07 -6.34 13.41
CA LEU A 58 13.14 -6.40 11.95
C LEU A 58 11.76 -6.32 11.32
N ALA A 59 10.79 -7.08 11.84
CA ALA A 59 9.40 -7.04 11.42
C ALA A 59 8.79 -5.64 11.57
N ALA A 60 9.00 -4.99 12.72
CA ALA A 60 8.53 -3.63 12.96
C ALA A 60 9.15 -2.61 11.99
N ASN A 61 10.43 -2.78 11.63
CA ASN A 61 11.09 -1.91 10.66
C ASN A 61 10.58 -2.14 9.24
N GLN A 62 10.38 -3.40 8.83
CA GLN A 62 9.81 -3.74 7.52
C GLN A 62 8.40 -3.17 7.36
N PHE A 63 7.58 -3.28 8.41
CA PHE A 63 6.25 -2.65 8.45
C PHE A 63 6.34 -1.13 8.28
N LEU A 64 7.23 -0.46 9.02
CA LEU A 64 7.45 0.99 8.89
C LEU A 64 7.90 1.39 7.48
N PHE A 65 8.83 0.67 6.88
CA PHE A 65 9.25 0.94 5.49
C PHE A 65 8.11 0.76 4.50
N ALA A 66 7.27 -0.26 4.67
CA ALA A 66 6.10 -0.46 3.81
C ALA A 66 5.12 0.71 3.89
N ILE A 67 4.82 1.21 5.11
CA ILE A 67 3.93 2.36 5.30
C ILE A 67 4.55 3.66 4.74
N ILE A 68 5.87 3.83 4.82
CA ILE A 68 6.55 4.96 4.15
C ILE A 68 6.39 4.87 2.63
N ILE A 69 6.64 3.69 2.04
CA ILE A 69 6.58 3.50 0.60
C ILE A 69 5.16 3.68 0.07
N ILE A 70 4.14 3.15 0.76
CA ILE A 70 2.74 3.34 0.34
C ILE A 70 2.31 4.80 0.47
N THR A 71 2.77 5.51 1.51
CA THR A 71 2.52 6.95 1.67
C THR A 71 3.18 7.75 0.54
N GLY A 72 4.41 7.41 0.18
CA GLY A 72 5.12 7.99 -0.97
C GLY A 72 4.44 7.71 -2.30
N ALA A 73 3.84 6.54 -2.48
CA ALA A 73 3.06 6.21 -3.68
C ALA A 73 1.80 7.09 -3.80
N TYR A 74 1.10 7.32 -2.69
CA TYR A 74 -0.08 8.20 -2.66
C TYR A 74 0.29 9.69 -2.83
N PHE A 75 1.44 10.11 -2.32
CA PHE A 75 1.99 11.43 -2.59
C PHE A 75 2.31 11.63 -4.08
N LEU A 76 3.02 10.68 -4.69
CA LEU A 76 3.31 10.73 -6.12
C LEU A 76 2.02 10.77 -6.95
N MET A 77 0.99 10.04 -6.51
CA MET A 77 -0.31 10.03 -7.15
C MET A 77 -1.01 11.39 -7.10
N THR A 78 -1.00 12.09 -5.95
CA THR A 78 -1.60 13.43 -5.86
C THR A 78 -0.88 14.43 -6.76
N GLU A 79 0.46 14.42 -6.76
CA GLU A 79 1.27 15.30 -7.60
C GLU A 79 1.02 15.07 -9.10
N ILE A 80 0.90 13.82 -9.55
CA ILE A 80 0.59 13.49 -10.94
C ILE A 80 -0.77 14.05 -11.35
N ILE A 81 -1.77 13.94 -10.47
CA ILE A 81 -3.12 14.44 -10.78
C ILE A 81 -3.11 15.96 -10.82
N ASP A 82 -2.49 16.62 -9.84
CA ASP A 82 -2.45 18.07 -9.73
C ASP A 82 -1.70 18.69 -10.91
N PHE A 83 -0.57 18.11 -11.32
CA PHE A 83 0.12 18.51 -12.54
C PHE A 83 -0.75 18.32 -13.79
N SER A 84 -1.54 17.24 -13.83
CA SER A 84 -2.45 16.97 -14.95
C SER A 84 -3.66 17.90 -15.00
N LEU A 85 -3.96 18.69 -13.96
CA LEU A 85 -5.06 19.66 -13.96
C LEU A 85 -4.81 20.83 -14.91
N VAL A 86 -3.54 21.14 -15.17
CA VAL A 86 -3.12 22.22 -16.09
C VAL A 86 -3.51 21.92 -17.55
N SER A 87 -3.65 20.64 -17.89
CA SER A 87 -3.95 20.18 -19.25
C SER A 87 -5.29 19.42 -19.32
N PRO A 88 -6.18 19.73 -20.28
CA PRO A 88 -7.44 19.01 -20.45
C PRO A 88 -7.26 17.59 -21.03
N MET A 89 -6.02 17.18 -21.32
CA MET A 89 -5.71 15.86 -21.90
C MET A 89 -5.72 14.75 -20.86
N GLN A 90 -6.08 13.54 -21.28
CA GLN A 90 -5.98 12.33 -20.47
C GLN A 90 -4.51 12.02 -20.12
N LEU A 91 -4.28 11.36 -18.99
CA LEU A 91 -2.95 10.97 -18.52
C LEU A 91 -2.36 9.85 -19.37
N SER A 92 -1.04 9.88 -19.57
CA SER A 92 -0.32 8.80 -20.25
C SER A 92 -0.27 7.54 -19.35
N PRO A 93 -0.44 6.33 -19.92
CA PRO A 93 -0.27 5.06 -19.21
C PRO A 93 1.03 4.94 -18.40
N LEU A 94 2.11 5.54 -18.92
CA LEU A 94 3.45 5.45 -18.36
C LEU A 94 3.57 6.15 -17.00
N THR A 95 2.76 7.18 -16.73
CA THR A 95 2.82 7.91 -15.45
C THR A 95 2.29 7.08 -14.29
N ILE A 96 1.46 6.07 -14.57
CA ILE A 96 0.81 5.22 -13.55
C ILE A 96 1.67 4.00 -13.18
N MET A 97 2.53 3.53 -14.10
CA MET A 97 3.45 2.42 -13.85
C MET A 97 4.28 2.55 -12.57
N PRO A 98 4.98 3.67 -12.28
CA PRO A 98 5.80 3.78 -11.07
C PRO A 98 4.97 3.68 -9.77
N ILE A 99 3.71 4.13 -9.78
CA ILE A 99 2.82 4.02 -8.61
C ILE A 99 2.57 2.54 -8.29
N TYR A 100 2.26 1.72 -9.29
CA TYR A 100 2.07 0.27 -9.11
C TYR A 100 3.34 -0.45 -8.65
N VAL A 101 4.52 -0.02 -9.11
CA VAL A 101 5.80 -0.57 -8.65
C VAL A 101 6.03 -0.25 -7.17
N LEU A 102 5.74 0.98 -6.72
CA LEU A 102 5.84 1.36 -5.31
C LEU A 102 4.84 0.61 -4.44
N ILE A 103 3.58 0.46 -4.89
CA ILE A 103 2.57 -0.34 -4.19
C ILE A 103 3.01 -1.80 -4.07
N ALA A 104 3.52 -2.39 -5.16
CA ALA A 104 4.08 -3.74 -5.16
C ALA A 104 5.22 -3.91 -4.14
N LEU A 105 6.12 -2.93 -4.06
CA LEU A 105 7.22 -2.94 -3.09
C LEU A 105 6.71 -2.88 -1.64
N ALA A 106 5.71 -2.03 -1.36
CA ALA A 106 5.09 -1.96 -0.05
C ALA A 106 4.37 -3.26 0.34
N GLU A 107 3.61 -3.85 -0.58
CA GLU A 107 2.92 -5.13 -0.36
C GLU A 107 3.90 -6.27 -0.10
N LEU A 108 5.01 -6.33 -0.84
CA LEU A 108 6.04 -7.34 -0.65
C LEU A 108 6.71 -7.24 0.72
N LEU A 109 6.86 -6.04 1.28
CA LEU A 109 7.40 -5.83 2.63
C LEU A 109 6.41 -6.23 3.72
N LEU A 110 5.10 -6.12 3.49
CA LEU A 110 4.06 -6.49 4.47
C LEU A 110 3.74 -7.99 4.48
N SER A 111 3.79 -8.65 3.33
CA SER A 111 3.34 -10.05 3.20
C SER A 111 4.09 -11.06 4.08
N PRO A 112 5.44 -11.03 4.22
CA PRO A 112 6.13 -11.96 5.12
C PRO A 112 6.01 -11.53 6.58
N VAL A 113 5.88 -10.24 6.86
CA VAL A 113 5.81 -9.69 8.22
C VAL A 113 4.53 -10.16 8.92
N GLY A 114 3.39 -10.12 8.25
CA GLY A 114 2.10 -10.51 8.85
C GLY A 114 2.08 -11.94 9.40
N LEU A 115 2.50 -12.91 8.58
CA LEU A 115 2.46 -14.33 8.93
C LEU A 115 3.64 -14.77 9.80
N SER A 116 4.85 -14.27 9.53
CA SER A 116 6.05 -14.65 10.28
C SER A 116 5.98 -14.17 11.74
N THR A 117 5.51 -12.94 11.95
CA THR A 117 5.48 -12.34 13.30
C THR A 117 4.54 -13.07 14.25
N VAL A 118 3.39 -13.53 13.74
CA VAL A 118 2.41 -14.30 14.52
C VAL A 118 3.01 -15.62 15.00
N THR A 119 3.79 -16.31 14.17
CA THR A 119 4.38 -17.61 14.55
C THR A 119 5.63 -17.46 15.42
N VAL A 120 6.44 -16.42 15.19
CA VAL A 120 7.68 -16.16 15.95
C VAL A 120 7.42 -15.62 17.36
N LEU A 121 6.41 -14.75 17.53
CA LEU A 121 6.12 -14.14 18.85
C LEU A 121 5.12 -14.93 19.69
N SER A 122 4.34 -15.85 19.10
CA SER A 122 3.36 -16.62 19.85
C SER A 122 4.00 -17.80 20.58
N SER A 123 3.51 -18.08 21.79
CA SER A 123 3.84 -19.33 22.50
C SER A 123 3.35 -20.55 21.71
N ARG A 124 4.11 -21.65 21.74
CA ARG A 124 3.85 -22.88 20.96
C ARG A 124 2.43 -23.42 21.11
N HIS A 125 1.80 -23.22 22.27
CA HIS A 125 0.45 -23.70 22.57
C HIS A 125 -0.68 -22.77 22.07
N LYS A 126 -0.37 -21.54 21.66
CA LYS A 126 -1.37 -20.50 21.27
C LYS A 126 -1.26 -20.06 19.82
N VAL A 127 -0.41 -20.68 19.01
CA VAL A 127 -0.15 -20.27 17.62
C VAL A 127 -1.41 -20.31 16.77
N SER A 128 -2.24 -21.36 16.88
CA SER A 128 -3.49 -21.48 16.11
C SER A 128 -4.51 -20.39 16.45
N THR A 129 -4.66 -20.07 17.73
CA THR A 129 -5.53 -18.98 18.19
C THR A 129 -5.05 -17.62 17.69
N MET A 130 -3.74 -17.35 17.78
CA MET A 130 -3.15 -16.10 17.31
C MET A 130 -3.23 -15.96 15.78
N MET A 131 -3.13 -17.07 15.04
CA MET A 131 -3.39 -17.08 13.60
C MET A 131 -4.86 -16.76 13.29
N GLY A 132 -5.81 -17.26 14.08
CA GLY A 132 -7.22 -16.88 13.98
C GLY A 132 -7.43 -15.38 14.17
N VAL A 133 -6.82 -14.78 15.19
CA VAL A 133 -6.86 -13.33 15.45
C VAL A 133 -6.27 -12.54 14.27
N PHE A 134 -5.20 -13.04 13.64
CA PHE A 134 -4.62 -12.44 12.44
C PHE A 134 -5.59 -12.46 11.25
N PHE A 135 -6.31 -13.55 11.00
CA PHE A 135 -7.30 -13.57 9.91
C PHE A 135 -8.50 -12.66 10.19
N VAL A 136 -8.94 -12.56 11.45
CA VAL A 136 -10.00 -11.62 11.85
C VAL A 136 -9.56 -10.18 11.60
N SER A 137 -8.31 -9.83 11.90
CA SER A 137 -7.80 -8.48 11.65
C SER A 137 -7.74 -8.14 10.15
N LEU A 138 -7.41 -9.10 9.28
CA LEU A 138 -7.50 -8.95 7.82
C LEU A 138 -8.94 -8.68 7.36
N GLY A 139 -9.93 -9.38 7.94
CA GLY A 139 -11.35 -9.15 7.67
C GLY A 139 -11.80 -7.74 8.04
N VAL A 140 -11.43 -7.27 9.24
CA VAL A 140 -11.70 -5.89 9.69
C VAL A 140 -11.01 -4.86 8.78
N GLY A 141 -9.77 -5.14 8.37
CA GLY A 141 -9.04 -4.29 7.41
C GLY A 141 -9.75 -4.19 6.06
N GLY A 142 -10.28 -5.30 5.55
CA GLY A 142 -11.10 -5.33 4.34
C GLY A 142 -12.38 -4.49 4.46
N PHE A 143 -13.09 -4.61 5.58
CA PHE A 143 -14.28 -3.79 5.86
C PHE A 143 -13.96 -2.29 5.91
N LEU A 144 -12.88 -1.91 6.60
CA LEU A 144 -12.45 -0.52 6.71
C LEU A 144 -11.99 0.05 5.34
N SER A 145 -11.32 -0.77 4.52
CA SER A 145 -10.95 -0.45 3.13
C SER A 145 -12.19 -0.19 2.27
N GLY A 146 -13.29 -0.92 2.48
CA GLY A 146 -14.57 -0.68 1.83
C GLY A 146 -15.22 0.64 2.26
N LYS A 147 -15.20 0.96 3.55
CA LYS A 147 -15.66 2.27 4.06
C LYS A 147 -14.84 3.43 3.50
N LEU A 148 -13.52 3.29 3.42
CA LEU A 148 -12.64 4.28 2.78
C LEU A 148 -12.98 4.45 1.29
N ALA A 149 -13.24 3.36 0.57
CA ALA A 149 -13.65 3.44 -0.84
C ALA A 149 -14.99 4.17 -1.04
N ALA A 150 -15.93 3.99 -0.11
CA ALA A 150 -17.21 4.72 -0.10
C ALA A 150 -17.03 6.23 0.17
N LEU A 151 -16.09 6.61 1.04
CA LEU A 151 -15.75 8.02 1.30
C LEU A 151 -15.12 8.71 0.09
N THR A 152 -14.46 7.95 -0.78
CA THR A 152 -13.83 8.43 -2.02
C THR A 152 -14.63 8.07 -3.28
N ALA A 153 -15.90 7.70 -3.13
CA ALA A 153 -16.75 7.37 -4.26
C ALA A 153 -17.15 8.64 -5.02
N ILE A 154 -16.85 8.69 -6.32
CA ILE A 154 -17.19 9.82 -7.19
C ILE A 154 -18.40 9.42 -8.06
N PRO A 155 -19.55 10.12 -7.93
CA PRO A 155 -20.76 9.83 -8.68
C PRO A 155 -20.52 9.89 -10.20
N ASN A 156 -21.13 8.95 -10.94
CA ASN A 156 -21.23 9.01 -12.39
C ASN A 156 -22.31 10.04 -12.75
N GLY A 157 -21.93 11.28 -13.01
CA GLY A 157 -22.84 12.26 -13.64
C GLY A 157 -22.56 12.32 -15.14
N ASP A 158 -23.60 12.20 -15.96
CA ASP A 158 -23.51 12.08 -17.44
C ASP A 158 -22.79 13.24 -18.17
N ASN A 159 -22.49 14.35 -17.49
CA ASN A 159 -21.88 15.55 -18.09
C ASN A 159 -20.65 16.09 -17.33
N GLN A 160 -19.86 15.24 -16.67
CA GLN A 160 -18.63 15.72 -16.01
C GLN A 160 -17.49 15.90 -17.02
N THR A 161 -16.95 17.11 -17.11
CA THR A 161 -15.73 17.38 -17.88
C THR A 161 -14.54 16.63 -17.25
N LEU A 162 -13.56 16.23 -18.07
CA LEU A 162 -12.35 15.55 -17.59
C LEU A 162 -11.64 16.33 -16.47
N VAL A 163 -11.68 17.66 -16.52
CA VAL A 163 -11.10 18.54 -15.49
C VAL A 163 -11.85 18.43 -14.17
N ALA A 164 -13.20 18.45 -14.18
CA ALA A 164 -14.01 18.27 -12.97
C ALA A 164 -13.75 16.90 -12.31
N LEU A 165 -13.58 15.86 -13.13
CA LEU A 165 -13.29 14.53 -12.65
C LEU A 165 -11.89 14.42 -12.02
N LYS A 166 -10.87 15.02 -12.66
CA LYS A 166 -9.51 15.11 -12.09
C LYS A 166 -9.51 15.85 -10.75
N LEU A 167 -10.26 16.94 -10.62
CA LEU A 167 -10.39 17.69 -9.36
C LEU A 167 -11.02 16.83 -8.25
N ALA A 168 -12.08 16.10 -8.56
CA ALA A 168 -12.73 15.21 -7.60
C ALA A 168 -11.81 14.06 -7.13
N TYR A 169 -11.02 13.49 -8.06
CA TYR A 169 -10.02 12.50 -7.72
C TYR A 169 -8.85 13.08 -6.91
N SER A 170 -8.33 14.26 -7.28
CA SER A 170 -7.30 14.96 -6.50
C SER A 170 -7.72 15.14 -5.04
N ALA A 171 -8.92 15.69 -4.80
CA ALA A 171 -9.45 15.86 -3.44
C ALA A 171 -9.59 14.53 -2.68
N SER A 172 -10.00 13.46 -3.37
CA SER A 172 -10.16 12.12 -2.78
C SER A 172 -8.81 11.49 -2.40
N PHE A 173 -7.82 11.55 -3.30
CA PHE A 173 -6.48 11.02 -3.04
C PHE A 173 -5.72 11.85 -2.01
N HIS A 174 -5.94 13.17 -1.96
CA HIS A 174 -5.41 14.02 -0.91
C HIS A 174 -5.93 13.61 0.47
N ARG A 175 -7.23 13.31 0.60
CA ARG A 175 -7.79 12.78 1.85
C ARG A 175 -7.16 11.43 2.24
N LEU A 176 -6.98 10.52 1.29
CA LEU A 176 -6.31 9.24 1.55
C LEU A 176 -4.84 9.44 1.95
N PHE A 177 -4.14 10.38 1.33
CA PHE A 177 -2.77 10.75 1.68
C PHE A 177 -2.68 11.28 3.12
N VAL A 178 -3.56 12.20 3.53
CA VAL A 178 -3.60 12.70 4.91
C VAL A 178 -3.85 11.57 5.92
N ILE A 179 -4.79 10.67 5.62
CA ILE A 179 -5.05 9.48 6.46
C ILE A 179 -3.78 8.61 6.57
N LEU A 180 -3.08 8.38 5.46
CA LEU A 180 -1.82 7.63 5.45
C LEU A 180 -0.71 8.33 6.24
N CYS A 181 -0.60 9.66 6.20
CA CYS A 181 0.33 10.42 7.02
C CYS A 181 0.05 10.24 8.53
N VAL A 182 -1.23 10.24 8.94
CA VAL A 182 -1.61 9.96 10.33
C VAL A 182 -1.22 8.53 10.72
N ILE A 183 -1.52 7.54 9.87
CA ILE A 183 -1.14 6.14 10.10
C ILE A 183 0.38 5.98 10.19
N LEU A 184 1.14 6.69 9.34
CA LEU A 184 2.59 6.71 9.37
C LEU A 184 3.10 7.25 10.71
N GLY A 185 2.54 8.37 11.20
CA GLY A 185 2.88 8.92 12.52
C GLY A 185 2.65 7.92 13.65
N VAL A 186 1.48 7.27 13.67
CA VAL A 186 1.16 6.21 14.64
C VAL A 186 2.15 5.05 14.54
N THR A 187 2.48 4.63 13.32
CA THR A 187 3.42 3.53 13.06
C THR A 187 4.84 3.85 13.54
N VAL A 188 5.29 5.10 13.39
CA VAL A 188 6.58 5.57 13.91
C VAL A 188 6.61 5.50 15.43
N VAL A 189 5.54 5.95 16.10
CA VAL A 189 5.42 5.86 17.57
C VAL A 189 5.45 4.40 18.03
N ILE A 190 4.70 3.51 17.36
CA ILE A 190 4.71 2.08 17.68
C ILE A 190 6.10 1.47 17.47
N ASN A 191 6.77 1.78 16.35
CA ASN A 191 8.13 1.29 16.09
C ASN A 191 9.12 1.76 17.17
N TYR A 192 9.01 3.02 17.61
CA TYR A 192 9.80 3.56 18.71
C TYR A 192 9.55 2.81 20.02
N ILE A 193 8.29 2.57 20.39
CA ILE A 193 7.93 1.82 21.60
C ILE A 193 8.49 0.40 21.57
N ILE A 194 8.32 -0.33 20.45
CA ILE A 194 8.84 -1.69 20.29
C ILE A 194 10.36 -1.73 20.49
N ARG A 195 11.09 -0.79 19.89
CA ARG A 195 12.55 -0.69 20.05
C ARG A 195 12.95 -0.41 21.50
N THR A 196 12.21 0.44 22.20
CA THR A 196 12.48 0.78 23.59
C THR A 196 12.23 -0.42 24.51
N LEU A 197 11.11 -1.13 24.32
CA LEU A 197 10.77 -2.32 25.12
C LEU A 197 11.76 -3.46 24.91
N CYS A 198 12.15 -3.74 23.66
CA CYS A 198 13.11 -4.81 23.36
C CYS A 198 14.55 -4.50 23.81
N ARG A 199 14.88 -3.24 24.13
CA ARG A 199 16.20 -2.82 24.65
C ARG A 199 16.26 -2.73 26.17
N SER A 200 15.12 -2.79 26.87
CA SER A 200 15.09 -2.79 28.34
C SER A 200 15.77 -4.06 28.87
N PRO A 201 16.77 -3.97 29.77
CA PRO A 201 17.29 -5.14 30.45
C PRO A 201 16.15 -5.78 31.26
N HIS A 202 15.98 -7.10 31.13
CA HIS A 202 15.06 -7.83 32.00
C HIS A 202 15.57 -7.70 33.45
N PRO A 203 14.75 -7.25 34.42
CA PRO A 203 15.08 -7.45 35.81
C PRO A 203 15.14 -8.97 36.04
N ALA A 204 16.30 -9.42 36.52
CA ALA A 204 16.58 -10.81 36.88
C ALA A 204 15.68 -11.28 38.03
#